data_AF-A0A2E7VMN7-F1
#
_entry.id   AF-A0A2E7VMN7-F1
#
_cell.length_a   1.000
_cell.length_b   1.000
_cell.length_c   1.000
_cell.angle_alpha   90.00
_cell.angle_beta   90.00
_cell.angle_gamma   90.00
#
_symmetry.space_group_name_H-M   'P 1'
#
loop_
_entity.id
_entity.type
_entity.pdbx_description
1 polymer ?
#
loop_
_entity_poly.entity_id
_entity_poly.type
_entity_poly.pdbx_seq_one_letter_code
_entity_poly.pdbx_strand_id
1 'polypeptide(L)'
;MEEGRLPNLELRSVTDIDQVLHLLQNKVRRQILERLAREPHYPMQLSELIGVSQPAVVKHLKELEKGGMVSKRKVPSEKGGPPRTVYAVERAMSIHVDIGPDLFRCEERKLPAGGPMRLSSSLPTASIPVAESLSGRKKIAVAEGLAHMRTLASVLEDLDAQRDALISLHQHVRQRVSAAVEADFESYEERSIIQTMVEATGDRLDLTALVQQELAGHPDVGDVITALRSRLEKQIARRSGQVIAAPLNTELRWYLGPKSK
;
A
#
# COMPACT_ATOMS: atom_id res chain seq x y z
N MET A 1 -11.19 18.81 15.53
CA MET A 1 -11.76 17.71 14.73
C MET A 1 -10.58 17.13 13.96
N GLU A 2 -9.91 16.14 14.54
CA GLU A 2 -8.81 15.43 13.88
C GLU A 2 -9.42 14.46 12.86
N GLU A 3 -9.16 14.68 11.58
CA GLU A 3 -9.54 13.79 10.50
C GLU A 3 -8.81 12.44 10.67
N GLY A 4 -9.59 11.36 10.57
CA GLY A 4 -9.15 9.98 10.72
C GLY A 4 -8.08 9.58 9.70
N ARG A 5 -6.82 9.82 10.04
CA ARG A 5 -5.70 9.08 9.45
C ARG A 5 -5.81 7.63 9.89
N LEU A 6 -5.95 6.73 8.92
CA LEU A 6 -5.88 5.30 9.18
C LEU A 6 -4.49 4.98 9.80
N PRO A 7 -4.43 4.39 11.00
CA PRO A 7 -3.18 4.13 11.72
C PRO A 7 -2.35 2.97 11.13
N ASN A 8 -2.71 2.48 9.95
CA ASN A 8 -2.08 1.33 9.28
C ASN A 8 -1.14 1.72 8.14
N LEU A 9 -0.91 3.02 7.90
CA LEU A 9 0.07 3.52 6.95
C LEU A 9 1.48 3.50 7.56
N GLU A 10 1.96 2.33 7.99
CA GLU A 10 3.39 2.14 8.21
C GLU A 10 4.02 1.85 6.85
N LEU A 11 4.50 2.90 6.16
CA LEU A 11 5.41 2.76 5.03
C LEU A 11 6.67 2.05 5.54
N ARG A 12 6.71 0.72 5.38
CA ARG A 12 7.91 -0.07 5.66
C ARG A 12 8.94 0.18 4.57
N SER A 13 10.21 0.15 4.94
CA SER A 13 11.34 0.35 4.03
C SER A 13 11.21 -0.52 2.78
N VAL A 14 11.56 0.02 1.62
CA VAL A 14 11.58 -0.64 0.30
C VAL A 14 12.21 -2.05 0.33
N THR A 15 13.14 -2.29 1.25
CA THR A 15 13.81 -3.58 1.44
C THR A 15 12.90 -4.72 1.96
N ASP A 16 11.82 -4.43 2.72
CA ASP A 16 10.89 -5.47 3.24
C ASP A 16 9.95 -5.94 2.11
N ILE A 17 9.51 -5.02 1.23
CA ILE A 17 8.61 -5.34 0.12
C ILE A 17 9.29 -6.14 -0.99
N ASP A 18 10.54 -5.83 -1.34
CA ASP A 18 11.30 -6.59 -2.33
C ASP A 18 11.48 -8.06 -1.90
N GLN A 19 11.75 -8.29 -0.62
CA GLN A 19 11.86 -9.63 -0.06
C GLN A 19 10.52 -10.38 -0.14
N VAL A 20 9.42 -9.71 0.16
CA VAL A 20 8.07 -10.27 0.06
C VAL A 20 7.71 -10.64 -1.39
N LEU A 21 7.95 -9.74 -2.34
CA LEU A 21 7.74 -9.99 -3.77
C LEU A 21 8.63 -11.14 -4.28
N HIS A 22 9.89 -11.15 -3.86
CA HIS A 22 10.82 -12.23 -4.18
C HIS A 22 10.32 -13.59 -3.67
N LEU A 23 9.67 -13.66 -2.51
CA LEU A 23 9.06 -14.90 -2.00
C LEU A 23 7.81 -15.27 -2.80
N LEU A 24 6.93 -14.32 -3.08
CA LEU A 24 5.66 -14.56 -3.78
C LEU A 24 5.81 -14.84 -5.28
N GLN A 25 6.95 -14.52 -5.90
CA GLN A 25 7.19 -14.78 -7.32
C GLN A 25 7.01 -16.27 -7.70
N ASN A 26 7.27 -17.20 -6.77
CA ASN A 26 7.23 -18.63 -7.04
C ASN A 26 5.82 -19.19 -6.82
N LYS A 27 5.28 -19.88 -7.84
CA LYS A 27 3.94 -20.50 -7.81
C LYS A 27 3.75 -21.51 -6.66
N VAL A 28 4.74 -22.36 -6.40
CA VAL A 28 4.67 -23.36 -5.31
C VAL A 28 4.62 -22.68 -3.95
N ARG A 29 5.39 -21.61 -3.74
CA ARG A 29 5.31 -20.81 -2.49
C ARG A 29 3.93 -20.21 -2.30
N ARG A 30 3.31 -19.67 -3.36
CA ARG A 30 1.91 -19.18 -3.32
C ARG A 30 0.92 -20.29 -2.99
N GLN A 31 1.05 -21.46 -3.60
CA GLN A 31 0.20 -22.62 -3.32
C GLN A 31 0.36 -23.12 -1.88
N ILE A 32 1.59 -23.15 -1.34
CA ILE A 32 1.85 -23.48 0.06
C ILE A 32 1.12 -22.50 0.98
N LEU A 33 1.27 -21.20 0.75
CA LEU A 33 0.58 -20.18 1.54
C LEU A 33 -0.95 -20.31 1.46
N GLU A 34 -1.50 -20.62 0.28
CA GLU A 34 -2.93 -20.84 0.10
C GLU A 34 -3.46 -22.01 0.94
N ARG A 35 -2.69 -23.11 1.05
CA ARG A 35 -3.06 -24.25 1.91
C ARG A 35 -2.92 -23.90 3.39
N LEU A 36 -1.81 -23.25 3.77
CA LEU A 36 -1.53 -22.88 5.15
C LEU A 36 -2.47 -21.79 5.69
N ALA A 37 -3.06 -20.96 4.82
CA ALA A 37 -4.08 -19.99 5.19
C ALA A 37 -5.41 -20.63 5.60
N ARG A 38 -5.70 -21.86 5.16
CA ARG A 38 -6.91 -22.61 5.53
C ARG A 38 -6.72 -23.36 6.84
N GLU A 39 -5.60 -24.07 6.98
CA GLU A 39 -5.24 -24.80 8.19
C GLU A 39 -3.73 -25.09 8.26
N PRO A 40 -3.16 -25.33 9.45
CA PRO A 40 -1.77 -25.74 9.58
C PRO A 40 -1.51 -27.12 8.95
N HIS A 41 -0.44 -27.27 8.18
CA HIS A 41 -0.10 -28.53 7.50
C HIS A 41 1.32 -29.02 7.80
N TYR A 42 1.52 -30.34 7.73
CA TYR A 42 2.84 -30.96 7.67
C TYR A 42 3.41 -30.91 6.24
N PRO A 43 4.75 -30.93 6.06
CA PRO A 43 5.37 -30.91 4.72
C PRO A 43 4.91 -32.03 3.78
N MET A 44 4.62 -33.22 4.31
CA MET A 44 4.14 -34.36 3.52
C MET A 44 2.73 -34.12 2.96
N GLN A 45 1.82 -33.57 3.78
CA GLN A 45 0.47 -33.23 3.30
C GLN A 45 0.51 -32.16 2.21
N LEU A 46 1.35 -31.13 2.39
CA LEU A 46 1.55 -30.10 1.36
C LEU A 46 2.13 -30.70 0.07
N SER A 47 3.04 -31.66 0.19
CA SER A 47 3.60 -32.39 -0.97
C SER A 47 2.51 -33.12 -1.76
N GLU A 48 1.62 -33.82 -1.08
CA GLU A 48 0.48 -34.53 -1.69
C GLU A 48 -0.54 -33.57 -2.30
N LEU A 49 -0.92 -32.51 -1.58
CA LEU A 49 -1.94 -31.54 -2.01
C LEU A 49 -1.51 -30.64 -3.18
N ILE A 50 -0.20 -30.40 -3.31
CA ILE A 50 0.36 -29.50 -4.33
C ILE A 50 0.96 -30.30 -5.51
N GLY A 51 1.27 -31.58 -5.31
CA GLY A 51 1.88 -32.43 -6.34
C GLY A 51 3.37 -32.13 -6.56
N VAL A 52 4.07 -31.70 -5.51
CA VAL A 52 5.50 -31.35 -5.52
C VAL A 52 6.24 -32.23 -4.54
N SER A 53 7.48 -32.62 -4.82
CA SER A 53 8.25 -33.49 -3.94
C SER A 53 8.44 -32.91 -2.54
N GLN A 54 8.40 -33.77 -1.52
CA GLN A 54 8.56 -33.36 -0.12
C GLN A 54 9.85 -32.55 0.13
N PRO A 55 11.04 -32.90 -0.43
CA PRO A 55 12.24 -32.08 -0.27
C PRO A 55 12.10 -30.66 -0.82
N ALA A 56 11.40 -30.50 -1.96
CA ALA A 56 11.15 -29.20 -2.55
C ALA A 56 10.18 -28.36 -1.69
N VAL A 57 9.12 -28.98 -1.16
CA VAL A 57 8.22 -28.33 -0.19
C VAL A 57 8.98 -27.86 1.05
N VAL A 58 9.84 -28.71 1.63
CA VAL A 58 10.67 -28.34 2.79
C VAL A 58 11.60 -27.17 2.46
N LYS A 59 12.19 -27.14 1.26
CA LYS A 59 13.01 -26.00 0.81
C LYS A 59 12.20 -24.71 0.77
N HIS A 60 11.02 -24.73 0.15
CA HIS A 60 10.15 -23.56 0.08
C HIS A 60 9.65 -23.09 1.45
N LEU A 61 9.29 -24.01 2.34
CA LEU A 61 8.90 -23.68 3.71
C LEU A 61 10.03 -23.00 4.49
N LYS A 62 11.29 -23.43 4.30
CA LYS A 62 12.45 -22.77 4.91
C LYS A 62 12.64 -21.34 4.39
N GLU A 63 12.46 -21.10 3.10
CA GLU A 63 12.54 -19.75 2.52
C GLU A 63 11.42 -18.85 3.05
N LEU A 64 10.19 -19.36 3.09
CA LEU A 64 9.03 -18.64 3.65
C LEU A 64 9.19 -18.36 5.16
N GLU A 65 9.79 -19.29 5.91
CA GLU A 65 10.09 -19.12 7.34
C GLU A 65 11.14 -18.03 7.55
N LYS A 66 12.22 -18.04 6.76
CA LYS A 66 13.25 -16.98 6.79
C LYS A 66 12.67 -15.60 6.46
N GLY A 67 11.69 -15.55 5.55
CA GLY A 67 10.96 -14.33 5.22
C GLY A 67 9.87 -13.93 6.22
N GLY A 68 9.68 -14.68 7.30
CA GLY A 68 8.68 -14.39 8.33
C GLY A 68 7.22 -14.57 7.88
N MET A 69 6.96 -15.22 6.73
CA MET A 69 5.60 -15.49 6.25
C MET A 69 4.94 -16.66 6.98
N VAL A 70 5.74 -17.66 7.36
CA VAL A 70 5.28 -18.87 8.04
C VAL A 70 6.10 -19.13 9.30
N SER A 71 5.48 -19.75 10.30
CA SER A 71 6.15 -20.26 11.49
C SER A 71 5.98 -21.77 11.59
N LYS A 72 6.93 -22.44 12.25
CA LYS A 72 6.84 -23.88 12.54
C LYS A 72 6.57 -24.14 14.01
N ARG A 73 5.71 -25.10 14.31
CA ARG A 73 5.40 -25.52 15.69
C ARG A 73 5.44 -27.03 15.79
N LYS A 74 5.88 -27.56 16.92
CA LYS A 74 5.83 -29.00 17.21
C LYS A 74 4.50 -29.32 17.86
N VAL A 75 3.75 -30.23 17.26
CA VAL A 75 2.49 -30.74 17.81
C VAL A 75 2.68 -32.20 18.22
N PRO A 76 2.09 -32.64 19.35
CA PRO A 76 2.06 -34.04 19.73
C PRO A 76 1.42 -34.89 18.63
N SER A 77 1.95 -36.09 18.40
CA SER A 77 1.36 -37.02 17.45
C SER A 77 0.14 -37.68 18.09
N GLU A 78 -1.01 -37.66 17.41
CA GLU A 78 -2.24 -38.33 17.87
C GLU A 78 -2.06 -39.85 18.06
N LYS A 79 -1.13 -40.46 17.32
CA LYS A 79 -0.87 -41.91 17.34
C LYS A 79 0.34 -42.31 18.21
N GLY A 80 0.74 -41.49 19.17
CA GLY A 80 1.86 -41.80 20.08
C GLY A 80 3.26 -41.82 19.43
N GLY A 81 3.37 -41.34 18.19
CA GLY A 81 4.66 -41.17 17.50
C GLY A 81 5.43 -39.92 17.93
N PRO A 82 6.65 -39.71 17.41
CA PRO A 82 7.42 -38.50 17.69
C PRO A 82 6.64 -37.22 17.29
N PRO A 83 6.84 -36.10 18.01
CA PRO A 83 6.18 -34.83 17.72
C PRO A 83 6.39 -34.42 16.26
N ARG A 84 5.33 -33.96 15.62
CA ARG A 84 5.35 -33.56 14.21
C ARG A 84 5.46 -32.05 14.08
N THR A 85 6.20 -31.59 13.07
CA THR A 85 6.36 -30.15 12.78
C THR A 85 5.28 -29.69 11.81
N VAL A 86 4.34 -28.88 12.29
CA VAL A 86 3.36 -28.17 11.45
C VAL A 86 3.87 -26.78 11.09
N TYR A 87 3.44 -26.28 9.94
CA TYR A 87 3.63 -24.90 9.53
C TYR A 87 2.30 -24.16 9.54
N ALA A 88 2.31 -22.85 9.82
CA ALA A 88 1.16 -21.98 9.77
C ALA A 88 1.58 -20.57 9.30
N VAL A 89 0.66 -19.79 8.74
CA VAL A 89 0.90 -18.39 8.41
C VAL A 89 0.99 -17.56 9.70
N GLU A 90 2.04 -16.73 9.82
CA GLU A 90 2.32 -15.97 11.05
C GLU A 90 1.90 -14.49 10.93
N ARG A 91 1.93 -13.92 9.72
CA ARG A 91 1.66 -12.49 9.47
C ARG A 91 0.45 -12.28 8.57
N ALA A 92 -0.42 -11.36 8.97
CA ALA A 92 -1.49 -10.81 8.13
C ALA A 92 -1.01 -9.49 7.49
N MET A 93 -0.77 -9.50 6.18
CA MET A 93 -0.31 -8.33 5.42
C MET A 93 -1.09 -8.22 4.12
N SER A 94 -1.22 -6.98 3.62
CA SER A 94 -1.74 -6.68 2.30
C SER A 94 -0.62 -6.06 1.45
N ILE A 95 -0.58 -6.41 0.17
CA ILE A 95 0.37 -5.85 -0.79
C ILE A 95 -0.47 -5.24 -1.91
N HIS A 96 -0.28 -3.95 -2.15
CA HIS A 96 -0.97 -3.23 -3.21
C HIS A 96 0.05 -2.84 -4.27
N VAL A 97 -0.20 -3.25 -5.51
CA VAL A 97 0.63 -2.92 -6.66
C VAL A 97 -0.26 -2.28 -7.71
N ASP A 98 -0.05 -1.00 -7.98
CA ASP A 98 -0.75 -0.25 -9.01
C ASP A 98 0.26 0.09 -10.12
N ILE A 99 -0.08 -0.27 -11.36
CA ILE A 99 0.77 -0.10 -12.54
C ILE A 99 -0.04 0.58 -13.63
N GLY A 100 0.48 1.67 -14.19
CA GLY A 100 -0.09 2.36 -15.35
C GLY A 100 0.90 3.34 -15.99
N PRO A 101 0.52 4.03 -17.08
CA PRO A 101 1.30 5.11 -17.66
C PRO A 101 1.59 6.15 -16.58
N ASP A 102 2.87 6.29 -16.27
CA ASP A 102 3.39 7.10 -15.17
C ASP A 102 2.79 6.78 -13.78
N LEU A 103 2.24 5.58 -13.55
CA LEU A 103 1.76 5.16 -12.23
C LEU A 103 2.56 3.94 -11.76
N PHE A 104 3.61 4.24 -11.00
CA PHE A 104 4.44 3.37 -10.17
C PHE A 104 4.03 3.29 -8.68
N ARG A 105 3.16 2.38 -8.20
CA ARG A 105 2.91 2.28 -6.74
C ARG A 105 3.00 0.85 -6.24
N CYS A 106 3.83 0.63 -5.22
CA CYS A 106 3.99 -0.67 -4.58
C CYS A 106 4.08 -0.47 -3.06
N GLU A 107 3.08 -0.93 -2.32
CA GLU A 107 2.98 -0.73 -0.87
C GLU A 107 2.66 -2.03 -0.13
N GLU A 108 3.37 -2.27 0.97
CA GLU A 108 2.98 -3.25 1.98
C GLU A 108 2.20 -2.52 3.08
N ARG A 109 1.03 -3.04 3.43
CA ARG A 109 0.22 -2.54 4.53
C ARG A 109 -0.05 -3.66 5.53
N LYS A 110 0.08 -3.36 6.82
CA LYS A 110 -0.37 -4.27 7.87
C LYS A 110 -1.89 -4.22 7.97
N LEU A 111 -2.50 -5.39 8.12
CA LEU A 111 -3.93 -5.45 8.43
C LEU A 111 -4.18 -4.94 9.86
N PRO A 112 -5.21 -4.11 10.07
CA PRO A 112 -5.50 -3.56 11.39
C PRO A 112 -5.82 -4.70 12.38
N ALA A 113 -5.16 -4.68 13.53
CA ALA A 113 -5.42 -5.64 14.59
C ALA A 113 -6.65 -5.21 15.42
N GLY A 114 -7.54 -6.16 15.70
CA GLY A 114 -8.71 -5.90 16.56
C GLY A 114 -9.84 -6.88 16.32
N GLY A 115 -10.72 -7.00 17.32
CA GLY A 115 -11.99 -7.72 17.15
C GLY A 115 -12.96 -6.92 16.25
N PRO A 116 -14.07 -7.54 15.81
CA PRO A 116 -15.01 -6.95 14.85
C PRO A 116 -15.47 -5.52 15.22
N MET A 117 -15.75 -5.28 16.50
CA MET A 117 -16.22 -3.97 16.97
C MET A 117 -15.16 -2.86 16.89
N ARG A 118 -13.87 -3.19 17.08
CA ARG A 118 -12.79 -2.21 16.93
C ARG A 118 -12.58 -1.81 15.47
N LEU A 119 -12.93 -2.69 14.54
CA LEU A 119 -12.83 -2.42 13.11
C LEU A 119 -14.04 -1.63 12.60
N SER A 120 -15.19 -1.73 13.28
CA SER A 120 -16.46 -1.08 12.86
C SER A 120 -16.34 0.42 12.57
N SER A 121 -15.48 1.15 13.28
CA SER A 121 -15.25 2.59 13.07
C SER A 121 -14.63 2.93 11.71
N SER A 122 -14.01 1.96 11.05
CA SER A 122 -13.33 2.10 9.76
C SER A 122 -14.00 1.30 8.65
N LEU A 123 -15.12 0.62 8.95
CA LEU A 123 -15.87 -0.16 7.98
C LEU A 123 -16.88 0.72 7.23
N PRO A 124 -17.13 0.42 5.94
CA PRO A 124 -18.28 0.97 5.23
C PRO A 124 -19.60 0.66 5.95
N THR A 125 -20.57 1.56 5.85
CA THR A 125 -21.86 1.44 6.55
C THR A 125 -22.57 0.10 6.30
N ALA A 126 -22.44 -0.45 5.08
CA ALA A 126 -23.06 -1.72 4.70
C ALA A 126 -22.48 -2.97 5.43
N SER A 127 -21.25 -2.90 5.95
CA SER A 127 -20.60 -4.03 6.63
C SER A 127 -20.60 -3.92 8.16
N ILE A 128 -21.04 -2.79 8.73
CA ILE A 128 -21.18 -2.60 10.18
C ILE A 128 -22.10 -3.66 10.83
N PRO A 129 -23.29 -3.99 10.29
CA PRO A 129 -24.17 -4.99 10.90
C PRO A 129 -23.52 -6.38 11.00
N VAL A 130 -22.64 -6.72 10.05
CA VAL A 130 -21.86 -7.96 10.10
C VAL A 130 -20.93 -7.95 11.32
N ALA A 131 -20.20 -6.85 11.53
CA ALA A 131 -19.31 -6.71 12.69
C ALA A 131 -20.07 -6.76 14.03
N GLU A 132 -21.25 -6.13 14.11
CA GLU A 132 -22.12 -6.17 15.29
C GLU A 132 -22.62 -7.58 15.58
N SER A 133 -23.07 -8.30 14.56
CA SER A 133 -23.58 -9.68 14.70
C SER A 133 -22.53 -10.69 15.18
N LEU A 134 -21.25 -10.41 14.89
CA LEU A 134 -20.09 -11.22 15.29
C LEU A 134 -19.54 -10.82 16.66
N SER A 135 -19.97 -9.68 17.21
CA SER A 135 -19.47 -9.16 18.48
C SER A 135 -19.74 -10.12 19.63
N GLY A 136 -18.70 -10.48 20.38
CA GLY A 136 -18.81 -11.34 21.57
C GLY A 136 -19.14 -12.82 21.29
N ARG A 137 -19.36 -13.22 20.03
CA ARG A 137 -19.71 -14.60 19.66
C ARG A 137 -18.48 -15.36 19.18
N LYS A 138 -18.17 -16.49 19.82
CA LYS A 138 -17.04 -17.35 19.45
C LYS A 138 -17.34 -18.28 18.26
N LYS A 139 -18.62 -18.57 18.00
CA LYS A 139 -19.08 -19.47 16.94
C LYS A 139 -20.36 -18.93 16.32
N ILE A 140 -20.52 -19.16 15.02
CA ILE A 140 -21.72 -18.83 14.23
C ILE A 140 -22.14 -20.04 13.40
N ALA A 141 -23.39 -20.09 12.96
CA ALA A 141 -23.85 -21.14 12.06
C ALA A 141 -23.19 -21.01 10.68
N VAL A 142 -22.98 -22.13 9.99
CA VAL A 142 -22.35 -22.12 8.64
C VAL A 142 -23.16 -21.26 7.66
N ALA A 143 -24.49 -21.38 7.68
CA ALA A 143 -25.37 -20.58 6.82
C ALA A 143 -25.25 -19.07 7.10
N GLU A 144 -25.15 -18.69 8.36
CA GLU A 144 -24.93 -17.29 8.80
C GLU A 144 -23.55 -16.80 8.32
N GLY A 145 -22.50 -17.60 8.50
CA GLY A 145 -21.16 -17.28 8.02
C GLY A 145 -21.09 -17.08 6.51
N LEU A 146 -21.75 -17.93 5.72
CA LEU A 146 -21.82 -17.77 4.26
C LEU A 146 -22.55 -16.49 3.85
N ALA A 147 -23.63 -16.12 4.56
CA ALA A 147 -24.34 -14.86 4.30
C ALA A 147 -23.47 -13.63 4.60
N HIS A 148 -22.73 -13.66 5.71
CA HIS A 148 -21.76 -12.62 6.06
C HIS A 148 -20.64 -12.50 5.03
N MET A 149 -20.06 -13.63 4.60
CA MET A 149 -19.01 -13.66 3.59
C MET A 149 -19.46 -13.07 2.25
N ARG A 150 -20.69 -13.37 1.81
CA ARG A 150 -21.25 -12.79 0.58
C ARG A 150 -21.43 -11.27 0.69
N THR A 151 -21.90 -10.81 1.85
CA THR A 151 -22.09 -9.37 2.11
C THR A 151 -20.74 -8.65 2.09
N LEU A 152 -19.73 -9.19 2.79
CA LEU A 152 -18.38 -8.63 2.80
C LEU A 152 -17.74 -8.64 1.41
N ALA A 153 -17.92 -9.72 0.63
CA ALA A 153 -17.40 -9.80 -0.73
C ALA A 153 -17.99 -8.70 -1.65
N SER A 154 -19.31 -8.48 -1.58
CA SER A 154 -19.95 -7.41 -2.34
C SER A 154 -19.43 -6.01 -1.95
N VAL A 155 -19.27 -5.74 -0.66
CA VAL A 155 -18.74 -4.45 -0.18
C VAL A 155 -17.30 -4.24 -0.62
N LEU A 156 -16.48 -5.30 -0.63
CA LEU A 156 -15.11 -5.22 -1.14
C LEU A 156 -15.08 -4.93 -2.65
N GLU A 157 -15.92 -5.61 -3.44
CA GLU A 157 -16.03 -5.38 -4.88
C GLU A 157 -16.45 -3.93 -5.20
N ASP A 158 -17.40 -3.38 -4.45
CA ASP A 158 -17.82 -1.97 -4.60
C ASP A 158 -16.68 -1.00 -4.27
N LEU A 159 -15.89 -1.27 -3.21
CA LEU A 159 -14.74 -0.45 -2.84
C LEU A 159 -13.62 -0.54 -3.87
N ASP A 160 -13.36 -1.73 -4.41
CA ASP A 160 -12.36 -1.93 -5.46
C ASP A 160 -12.76 -1.18 -6.73
N ALA A 161 -14.03 -1.23 -7.14
CA ALA A 161 -14.53 -0.46 -8.28
C ALA A 161 -14.40 1.07 -8.06
N GLN A 162 -14.70 1.57 -6.87
CA GLN A 162 -14.49 2.98 -6.51
C GLN A 162 -13.01 3.36 -6.53
N ARG A 163 -12.14 2.49 -6.01
CA ARG A 163 -10.69 2.69 -6.01
C ARG A 163 -10.14 2.74 -7.44
N ASP A 164 -10.57 1.83 -8.30
CA ASP A 164 -10.15 1.78 -9.71
C ASP A 164 -10.55 3.05 -10.46
N ALA A 165 -11.78 3.55 -10.24
CA ALA A 165 -12.23 4.82 -10.80
C ALA A 165 -11.38 6.01 -10.31
N LEU A 166 -11.02 6.03 -9.03
CA LEU A 166 -10.15 7.07 -8.46
C LEU A 166 -8.73 7.01 -9.03
N ILE A 167 -8.17 5.80 -9.18
CA ILE A 167 -6.85 5.60 -9.79
C ILE A 167 -6.87 6.08 -11.25
N SER A 168 -7.92 5.77 -12.01
CA SER A 168 -8.10 6.24 -13.38
C SER A 168 -8.19 7.77 -13.46
N LEU A 169 -8.96 8.41 -12.57
CA LEU A 169 -9.02 9.87 -12.50
C LEU A 169 -7.66 10.48 -12.13
N HIS A 170 -6.95 9.88 -11.18
CA HIS A 170 -5.61 10.29 -10.80
C HIS A 170 -4.64 10.25 -11.99
N GLN A 171 -4.66 9.18 -12.79
CA GLN A 171 -3.90 9.08 -14.04
C GLN A 171 -4.26 10.19 -15.04
N HIS A 172 -5.55 10.49 -15.23
CA HIS A 172 -5.98 11.58 -16.12
C HIS A 172 -5.48 12.95 -15.66
N VAL A 173 -5.50 13.23 -14.35
CA VAL A 173 -4.94 14.46 -13.79
C VAL A 173 -3.43 14.50 -14.04
N ARG A 174 -2.72 13.41 -13.74
CA ARG A 174 -1.27 13.29 -13.93
C ARG A 174 -0.87 13.55 -15.38
N GLN A 175 -1.54 12.92 -16.34
CA GLN A 175 -1.28 13.10 -17.76
C GLN A 175 -1.48 14.56 -18.20
N ARG A 176 -2.52 15.23 -17.70
CA ARG A 176 -2.75 16.67 -18.00
C ARG A 176 -1.68 17.56 -17.38
N VAL A 177 -1.21 17.22 -16.18
CA VAL A 177 -0.12 17.96 -15.54
C VAL A 177 1.18 17.75 -16.31
N SER A 178 1.55 16.52 -16.66
CA SER A 178 2.76 16.24 -17.45
C SER A 178 2.73 16.96 -18.80
N ALA A 179 1.59 16.97 -19.52
CA ALA A 179 1.45 17.73 -20.76
C ALA A 179 1.58 19.26 -20.56
N ALA A 180 1.10 19.79 -19.43
CA ALA A 180 1.28 21.20 -19.10
C ALA A 180 2.75 21.53 -18.77
N VAL A 181 3.45 20.61 -18.09
CA VAL A 181 4.86 20.75 -17.73
C VAL A 181 5.74 20.71 -18.98
N GLU A 182 5.47 19.81 -19.92
CA GLU A 182 6.20 19.76 -21.19
C GLU A 182 6.06 21.04 -22.01
N ALA A 183 4.88 21.67 -22.00
CA ALA A 183 4.60 22.90 -22.75
C ALA A 183 5.17 24.17 -22.09
N ASP A 184 5.15 24.25 -20.75
CA ASP A 184 5.46 25.49 -20.02
C ASP A 184 6.93 25.55 -19.52
N PHE A 185 7.64 24.42 -19.49
CA PHE A 185 9.05 24.34 -19.06
C PHE A 185 9.91 23.80 -20.19
N GLU A 186 11.05 24.45 -20.45
CA GLU A 186 11.96 24.09 -21.56
C GLU A 186 13.12 23.20 -21.10
N SER A 187 13.63 23.42 -19.88
CA SER A 187 14.75 22.66 -19.31
C SER A 187 14.29 21.30 -18.80
N TYR A 188 15.10 20.26 -19.07
CA TYR A 188 14.89 18.92 -18.53
C TYR A 188 14.90 18.92 -16.99
N GLU A 189 15.77 19.73 -16.37
CA GLU A 189 15.92 19.82 -14.91
C GLU A 189 14.66 20.38 -14.25
N GLU A 190 14.07 21.42 -14.84
CA GLU A 190 12.81 22.01 -14.36
C GLU A 190 11.65 21.02 -14.49
N ARG A 191 11.59 20.28 -15.61
CA ARG A 191 10.58 19.23 -15.82
C ARG A 191 10.72 18.10 -14.80
N SER A 192 11.95 17.64 -14.54
CA SER A 192 12.23 16.59 -13.54
C SER A 192 11.74 17.01 -12.16
N ILE A 193 12.09 18.23 -11.71
CA ILE A 193 11.70 18.74 -10.39
C ILE A 193 10.17 18.81 -10.26
N ILE A 194 9.46 19.35 -11.25
CA ILE A 194 8.00 19.41 -11.21
C ILE A 194 7.39 18.00 -11.27
N GLN A 195 7.93 17.10 -12.09
CA GLN A 195 7.45 15.73 -12.17
C GLN A 195 7.59 15.02 -10.81
N THR A 196 8.74 15.15 -10.13
CA THR A 196 8.94 14.56 -8.80
C THR A 196 8.06 15.23 -7.74
N MET A 197 7.76 16.54 -7.86
CA MET A 197 6.77 17.21 -7.01
C MET A 197 5.35 16.68 -7.22
N VAL A 198 4.98 16.37 -8.47
CA VAL A 198 3.68 15.77 -8.81
C VAL A 198 3.60 14.33 -8.28
N GLU A 199 4.72 13.61 -8.29
CA GLU A 199 4.85 12.23 -7.82
C GLU A 199 4.78 12.06 -6.30
N ALA A 200 5.24 13.03 -5.51
CA ALA A 200 5.23 12.95 -4.05
C ALA A 200 3.84 13.21 -3.43
N THR A 201 2.77 12.86 -4.14
CA THR A 201 1.38 13.21 -3.83
C THR A 201 0.98 12.77 -2.41
N GLY A 202 0.90 13.73 -1.48
CA GLY A 202 0.31 13.56 -0.15
C GLY A 202 1.27 13.76 1.03
N ASP A 203 2.58 13.66 0.81
CA ASP A 203 3.57 13.95 1.85
C ASP A 203 4.06 15.41 1.74
N ARG A 204 4.43 16.00 2.88
CA ARG A 204 5.00 17.36 2.89
C ARG A 204 6.36 17.31 2.20
N LEU A 205 6.39 17.74 0.94
CA LEU A 205 7.61 17.88 0.15
C LEU A 205 8.54 18.93 0.77
N ASP A 206 9.78 18.52 1.08
CA ASP A 206 10.89 19.45 1.25
C ASP A 206 11.53 19.70 -0.12
N LEU A 207 11.11 20.78 -0.76
CA LEU A 207 11.64 21.20 -2.06
C LEU A 207 13.14 21.43 -2.03
N THR A 208 13.68 21.81 -0.88
CA THR A 208 15.12 22.08 -0.74
C THR A 208 15.90 20.78 -0.90
N ALA A 209 15.45 19.73 -0.20
CA ALA A 209 16.03 18.40 -0.30
C ALA A 209 15.84 17.80 -1.71
N LEU A 210 14.67 18.01 -2.32
CA LEU A 210 14.36 17.52 -3.66
C LEU A 210 15.26 18.15 -4.73
N VAL A 211 15.38 19.48 -4.70
CA VAL A 211 16.22 20.23 -5.65
C VAL A 211 17.69 19.91 -5.43
N GLN A 212 18.14 19.73 -4.18
CA GLN A 212 19.51 19.28 -3.89
C GLN A 212 19.81 17.85 -4.38
N GLN A 213 18.81 16.96 -4.36
CA GLN A 213 18.96 15.59 -4.82
C GLN A 213 18.99 15.49 -6.36
N GLU A 214 18.13 16.24 -7.05
CA GLU A 214 18.04 16.24 -8.52
C GLU A 214 19.14 17.10 -9.17
N LEU A 215 19.52 18.23 -8.56
CA LEU A 215 20.58 19.12 -9.03
C LEU A 215 21.88 18.89 -8.25
N ALA A 216 22.44 17.69 -8.37
CA ALA A 216 23.77 17.41 -7.83
C ALA A 216 24.84 18.27 -8.54
N GLY A 217 25.24 19.39 -7.91
CA GLY A 217 26.38 20.21 -8.35
C GLY A 217 26.06 21.62 -8.87
N HIS A 218 24.81 22.08 -8.82
CA HIS A 218 24.49 23.48 -9.17
C HIS A 218 24.74 24.44 -7.99
N PRO A 219 25.48 25.54 -8.17
CA PRO A 219 25.81 26.45 -7.08
C PRO A 219 24.64 27.32 -6.59
N ASP A 220 23.48 27.31 -7.26
CA ASP A 220 22.38 28.24 -6.97
C ASP A 220 20.99 27.57 -6.90
N VAL A 221 20.82 26.72 -5.89
CA VAL A 221 19.55 26.04 -5.55
C VAL A 221 18.43 27.06 -5.26
N GLY A 222 18.76 28.22 -4.69
CA GLY A 222 17.80 29.25 -4.30
C GLY A 222 17.15 29.97 -5.48
N ASP A 223 17.95 30.31 -6.50
CA ASP A 223 17.46 30.98 -7.70
C ASP A 223 16.58 30.06 -8.55
N VAL A 224 16.94 28.78 -8.67
CA VAL A 224 16.14 27.77 -9.37
C VAL A 224 14.77 27.59 -8.71
N ILE A 225 14.72 27.47 -7.37
CA ILE A 225 13.47 27.38 -6.61
C ILE A 225 12.61 28.63 -6.83
N THR A 226 13.22 29.82 -6.83
CA THR A 226 12.49 31.08 -6.99
C THR A 226 11.91 31.23 -8.40
N ALA A 227 12.67 30.84 -9.42
CA ALA A 227 12.23 30.84 -10.82
C ALA A 227 11.10 29.84 -11.07
N LEU A 228 11.23 28.61 -10.59
CA LEU A 228 10.19 27.57 -10.63
C LEU A 228 8.90 28.07 -9.96
N ARG A 229 9.01 28.66 -8.77
CA ARG A 229 7.86 29.20 -8.03
C ARG A 229 7.16 30.31 -8.78
N SER A 230 7.89 31.28 -9.34
CA SER A 230 7.28 32.38 -10.11
C SER A 230 6.55 31.87 -11.36
N ARG A 231 7.09 30.85 -12.04
CA ARG A 231 6.43 30.23 -13.20
C ARG A 231 5.16 29.49 -12.81
N LEU A 232 5.18 28.68 -11.74
CA LEU A 232 3.98 28.01 -11.23
C LEU A 232 2.89 29.00 -10.79
N GLU A 233 3.25 30.07 -10.08
CA GLU A 233 2.31 31.11 -9.64
C GLU A 233 1.65 31.81 -10.84
N LYS A 234 2.42 32.14 -11.89
CA LYS A 234 1.88 32.70 -13.15
C LYS A 234 0.97 31.71 -13.89
N GLN A 235 1.28 30.42 -13.85
CA GLN A 235 0.49 29.39 -14.50
C GLN A 235 -0.87 29.21 -13.84
N ILE A 236 -0.92 29.13 -12.50
CA ILE A 236 -2.17 29.02 -11.74
C ILE A 236 -3.04 30.25 -12.04
N ALA A 237 -2.48 31.45 -11.97
CA ALA A 237 -3.20 32.68 -12.26
C ALA A 237 -3.79 32.73 -13.68
N ARG A 238 -3.07 32.21 -14.70
CA ARG A 238 -3.53 32.22 -16.11
C ARG A 238 -4.57 31.15 -16.43
N ARG A 239 -4.47 29.95 -15.83
CA ARG A 239 -5.28 28.78 -16.23
C ARG A 239 -6.52 28.55 -15.37
N SER A 240 -6.52 28.89 -14.08
CA SER A 240 -7.63 28.51 -13.19
C SER A 240 -8.68 29.59 -12.97
N GLY A 241 -8.44 30.84 -13.40
CA GLY A 241 -9.30 31.98 -13.04
C GLY A 241 -9.42 32.18 -11.52
N GLN A 242 -8.60 31.49 -10.72
CA GLN A 242 -8.61 31.58 -9.28
C GLN A 242 -7.88 32.85 -8.86
N VAL A 243 -8.61 33.73 -8.18
CA VAL A 243 -8.01 34.86 -7.46
C VAL A 243 -7.43 34.30 -6.17
N ILE A 244 -6.12 34.18 -6.12
CA ILE A 244 -5.42 33.80 -4.90
C ILE A 244 -5.31 35.06 -4.02
N ALA A 245 -6.31 35.30 -3.19
CA ALA A 245 -6.30 36.39 -2.22
C ALA A 245 -5.56 35.94 -0.94
N ALA A 246 -4.35 36.47 -0.74
CA ALA A 246 -3.61 36.29 0.50
C ALA A 246 -2.98 37.61 0.97
N PRO A 247 -2.87 37.81 2.29
CA PRO A 247 -1.97 38.81 2.86
C PRO A 247 -0.56 38.65 2.30
N LEU A 248 0.18 39.75 2.13
CA LEU A 248 1.59 39.76 1.64
C LEU A 248 2.54 38.80 2.40
N ASN A 249 2.17 38.41 3.62
CA ASN A 249 2.93 37.50 4.49
C ASN A 249 2.38 36.06 4.54
N THR A 250 1.34 35.71 3.80
CA THR A 250 0.73 34.38 3.89
C THR A 250 1.38 33.40 2.93
N GLU A 251 1.81 32.26 3.47
CA GLU A 251 2.27 31.11 2.70
C GLU A 251 1.08 30.49 1.97
N LEU A 252 0.80 30.96 0.75
CA LEU A 252 -0.17 30.41 -0.20
C LEU A 252 0.12 28.96 -0.66
N ARG A 253 0.90 28.22 0.12
CA ARG A 253 1.81 27.21 -0.38
C ARG A 253 1.61 25.86 0.32
N TRP A 254 0.36 25.41 0.39
CA TRP A 254 0.04 24.12 0.99
C TRP A 254 0.82 22.94 0.38
N TYR A 255 1.33 23.10 -0.85
CA TYR A 255 2.13 22.13 -1.60
C TYR A 255 3.67 22.33 -1.51
N LEU A 256 4.18 23.39 -0.87
CA LEU A 256 5.64 23.71 -0.87
C LEU A 256 6.34 23.51 0.49
N GLY A 257 5.65 23.00 1.52
CA GLY A 257 6.25 22.83 2.84
C GLY A 257 6.60 24.16 3.56
N PRO A 258 6.98 24.11 4.85
CA PRO A 258 7.39 25.31 5.58
C PRO A 258 8.76 25.81 5.11
N LYS A 259 9.04 27.11 5.24
CA LYS A 259 10.39 27.68 4.99
C LYS A 259 11.47 26.94 5.79
N SER A 260 12.59 26.64 5.15
CA SER A 260 13.84 26.38 5.89
C SER A 260 14.15 27.61 6.76
N LYS A 261 14.51 27.35 8.02
CA LYS A 261 15.07 28.38 8.92
C LYS A 261 16.41 28.88 8.40
#